data_AF-A0A959BVI1-F1
#
_entry.id   AF-A0A959BVI1-F1
#
_cell.length_a   1.000
_cell.length_b   1.000
_cell.length_c   1.000
_cell.angle_alpha   90.00
_cell.angle_beta   90.00
_cell.angle_gamma   90.00
#
_symmetry.space_group_name_H-M   'P 1'
#
loop_
_entity.id
_entity.type
_entity.pdbx_description
1 polymer ?
#
loop_
_entity_poly.entity_id
_entity_poly.type
_entity_poly.pdbx_seq_one_letter_code
_entity_poly.pdbx_strand_id
1 'polypeptide(L)'
;IAEQLNCQTVTIPFQNVIHHDFCGQERAGLLKMHNFPLQQSPAIDFYSSITLSKIELDNLKVAENSTAVCCQQVDFPRTVKTVYEAGARIFIELGANATSTGWINNILKDEAHLAVSINQKGKADAQAILELLAQLSSHGIALDLSMLYPSAKEGQEARSFMKKIIPGGARIFDTILSEENRKRFATIERRKARKKAGVMALASGEDEGHSLSNYSHSIESISIMETRTEESSASAVVPQGRVGENGLRLQDYKTGEQLEGKTIIFSQEDLEEFATGKIANVFGPEYAVIDTYRRRVMLPMDPYLLVSRVTGLSGKMGEYKPSTMQTEYDIPYDAWFTTDRQIPWAVSVESGQCDLMLISYLGIDFQNKGNLVYRLLDCTLTFVDDLPFEGQTLRYDISINSFVRNGDNLLFFFSYLCYVEDRLVLKMDGGCAGFFSDEQLEEGHGVVYTESELEAKRIAPKKHFTPLLKTAKTSFSKEDLRHLINGDMEKCFEDESYFANGRNPSLCLPPEKILMIDRITSVDLRGGAYGLGYIVAEKDLHPDDWYFPCHFRDDEVLAGSLQAEGGGNLLRFFMLMLGLQRLTKDARYQPIFDLPQKVRC
;
A
#
# COMPACT_ATOMS: atom_id res chain seq x y z
N ILE A 1 35.29 -1.25 -31.27
CA ILE A 1 35.42 -2.73 -31.28
C ILE A 1 34.05 -3.38 -31.38
N ALA A 2 33.14 -3.22 -30.42
CA ALA A 2 31.78 -3.78 -30.48
C ALA A 2 30.99 -3.44 -31.75
N GLU A 3 30.95 -2.16 -32.13
CA GLU A 3 30.35 -1.71 -33.40
C GLU A 3 31.03 -2.31 -34.63
N GLN A 4 32.35 -2.50 -34.59
CA GLN A 4 33.11 -3.12 -35.68
C GLN A 4 32.87 -4.64 -35.77
N LEU A 5 32.52 -5.28 -34.66
CA LEU A 5 32.25 -6.72 -34.57
C LEU A 5 30.76 -7.06 -34.74
N ASN A 6 29.89 -6.05 -34.86
CA ASN A 6 28.43 -6.18 -34.99
C ASN A 6 27.82 -7.15 -33.94
N CYS A 7 28.25 -7.01 -32.68
CA CYS A 7 27.79 -7.86 -31.58
C CYS A 7 26.95 -7.09 -30.56
N GLN A 8 26.04 -7.79 -29.88
CA GLN A 8 25.29 -7.24 -28.76
C GLN A 8 26.26 -6.84 -27.64
N THR A 9 26.06 -5.65 -27.07
CA THR A 9 26.85 -5.18 -25.94
C THR A 9 25.97 -4.60 -24.85
N VAL A 10 26.46 -4.73 -23.61
CA VAL A 10 25.86 -4.17 -22.41
C VAL A 10 26.95 -3.40 -21.69
N THR A 11 26.73 -2.11 -21.48
CA THR A 11 27.63 -1.28 -20.68
C THR A 11 27.43 -1.61 -19.20
N ILE A 12 28.46 -2.16 -18.57
CA ILE A 12 28.43 -2.51 -17.14
C ILE A 12 28.82 -1.27 -16.31
N PRO A 13 28.09 -0.92 -15.24
CA PRO A 13 28.22 0.37 -14.53
C PRO A 13 29.44 0.45 -13.58
N PHE A 14 30.52 -0.27 -13.87
CA PHE A 14 31.75 -0.21 -13.10
C PHE A 14 32.95 -0.01 -14.02
N GLN A 15 33.86 0.89 -13.64
CA GLN A 15 35.05 1.25 -14.41
C GLN A 15 36.26 0.34 -14.11
N ASN A 16 36.01 -0.82 -13.51
CA ASN A 16 37.07 -1.75 -13.13
C ASN A 16 37.56 -2.53 -14.36
N VAL A 17 38.82 -2.36 -14.71
CA VAL A 17 39.49 -3.24 -15.67
C VAL A 17 39.91 -4.50 -14.93
N ILE A 18 39.30 -5.63 -15.29
CA ILE A 18 39.63 -6.99 -14.83
C ILE A 18 39.62 -7.92 -16.05
N HIS A 19 40.26 -9.09 -15.92
CA HIS A 19 40.50 -10.05 -17.00
C HIS A 19 41.35 -9.49 -18.15
N HIS A 20 42.33 -8.64 -17.83
CA HIS A 20 43.22 -8.02 -18.82
C HIS A 20 44.66 -7.96 -18.31
N ASP A 21 45.63 -8.10 -19.23
CA ASP A 21 47.06 -8.07 -18.90
C ASP A 21 47.51 -6.79 -18.19
N PHE A 22 46.76 -5.70 -18.37
CA PHE A 22 46.96 -4.42 -17.66
C PHE A 22 46.97 -4.59 -16.13
N CYS A 23 46.11 -5.45 -15.59
CA CYS A 23 46.04 -5.72 -14.15
C CYS A 23 47.34 -6.31 -13.61
N GLY A 24 48.17 -6.94 -14.48
CA GLY A 24 49.48 -7.46 -14.11
C GLY A 24 50.46 -6.39 -13.64
N GLN A 25 50.27 -5.13 -14.07
CA GLN A 25 51.08 -3.99 -13.60
C GLN A 25 50.85 -3.72 -12.10
N GLU A 26 49.64 -4.00 -11.61
CA GLU A 26 49.24 -3.82 -10.22
C GLU A 26 49.31 -5.12 -9.40
N ARG A 27 50.03 -6.15 -9.88
CA ARG A 27 50.11 -7.48 -9.22
C ARG A 27 50.47 -7.37 -7.74
N ALA A 28 51.40 -6.50 -7.37
CA ALA A 28 51.80 -6.32 -5.96
C ALA A 28 50.66 -5.74 -5.10
N GLY A 29 49.91 -4.78 -5.64
CA GLY A 29 48.74 -4.20 -4.99
C GLY A 29 47.61 -5.19 -4.86
N LEU A 30 47.29 -5.93 -5.93
CA LEU A 30 46.27 -6.98 -5.94
C LEU A 30 46.60 -8.12 -4.98
N LEU A 31 47.85 -8.58 -4.95
CA LEU A 31 48.28 -9.62 -4.02
C LEU A 31 48.14 -9.16 -2.57
N LYS A 32 48.55 -7.92 -2.27
CA LYS A 32 48.36 -7.32 -0.95
C LYS A 32 46.88 -7.19 -0.59
N MET A 33 46.04 -6.82 -1.54
CA MET A 33 44.60 -6.65 -1.36
C MET A 33 43.89 -7.97 -1.07
N HIS A 34 44.33 -9.08 -1.65
CA HIS A 34 43.69 -10.39 -1.49
C HIS A 34 44.30 -11.28 -0.41
N ASN A 35 45.51 -10.97 0.08
CA ASN A 35 46.21 -11.79 1.08
C ASN A 35 45.66 -11.55 2.50
N PHE A 36 44.43 -12.01 2.73
CA PHE A 36 43.80 -12.01 4.05
C PHE A 36 44.13 -13.30 4.81
N PRO A 37 44.22 -13.24 6.16
CA PRO A 37 44.30 -14.44 6.98
C PRO A 37 43.05 -15.33 6.80
N LEU A 38 43.26 -16.60 6.46
CA LEU A 38 42.21 -17.61 6.46
C LEU A 38 41.62 -17.75 7.86
N GLN A 39 40.30 -17.56 7.98
CA GLN A 39 39.57 -17.72 9.23
C GLN A 39 39.23 -19.19 9.52
N GLN A 40 39.02 -19.97 8.46
CA GLN A 40 38.62 -21.37 8.53
C GLN A 40 39.25 -22.14 7.38
N SER A 41 39.52 -23.44 7.60
CA SER A 41 39.99 -24.36 6.57
C SER A 41 38.98 -25.52 6.44
N PRO A 42 37.84 -25.29 5.78
CA PRO A 42 36.85 -26.34 5.59
C PRO A 42 37.41 -27.46 4.72
N ALA A 43 37.00 -28.69 4.99
CA ALA A 43 37.34 -29.86 4.19
C ALA A 43 36.52 -29.91 2.88
N ILE A 44 36.65 -28.84 2.08
CA ILE A 44 36.04 -28.70 0.75
C ILE A 44 37.13 -28.35 -0.26
N ASP A 45 37.01 -28.91 -1.46
CA ASP A 45 37.93 -28.59 -2.54
C ASP A 45 37.58 -27.23 -3.16
N PHE A 46 38.56 -26.34 -3.27
CA PHE A 46 38.44 -25.09 -4.01
C PHE A 46 39.01 -25.29 -5.41
N TYR A 47 38.29 -24.93 -6.46
CA TYR A 47 38.75 -25.05 -7.84
C TYR A 47 39.07 -23.69 -8.44
N SER A 48 40.20 -23.61 -9.14
CA SER A 48 40.56 -22.41 -9.91
C SER A 48 39.94 -22.46 -11.30
N SER A 49 39.30 -21.37 -11.71
CA SER A 49 38.88 -21.16 -13.10
C SER A 49 40.02 -20.80 -14.05
N ILE A 50 41.22 -20.55 -13.52
CA ILE A 50 42.41 -20.21 -14.28
C ILE A 50 43.30 -21.44 -14.49
N THR A 51 43.65 -22.13 -13.41
CA THR A 51 44.52 -23.31 -13.50
C THR A 51 43.75 -24.61 -13.75
N LEU A 52 42.41 -24.57 -13.66
CA LEU A 52 41.52 -25.73 -13.83
C LEU A 52 41.87 -26.90 -12.89
N SER A 53 42.43 -26.58 -11.73
CA SER A 53 42.86 -27.55 -10.71
C SER A 53 42.50 -27.08 -9.31
N LYS A 54 42.64 -27.98 -8.34
CA LYS A 54 42.37 -27.69 -6.93
C LYS A 54 43.38 -26.65 -6.41
N ILE A 55 42.86 -25.65 -5.71
CA ILE A 55 43.62 -24.66 -4.98
C ILE A 55 43.89 -25.23 -3.59
N GLU A 56 45.15 -25.28 -3.20
CA GLU A 56 45.52 -25.54 -1.81
C GLU A 56 45.14 -24.32 -0.98
N LEU A 57 44.37 -24.54 0.09
CA LEU A 57 43.82 -23.47 0.91
C LEU A 57 44.88 -22.87 1.84
N ASP A 58 45.67 -21.99 1.26
CA ASP A 58 46.71 -21.16 1.89
C ASP A 58 46.47 -19.68 1.53
N ASN A 59 46.70 -18.77 2.48
CA ASN A 59 46.41 -17.33 2.29
C ASN A 59 47.06 -16.79 1.01
N LEU A 60 48.33 -17.14 0.79
CA LEU A 60 49.11 -16.64 -0.34
C LEU A 60 48.66 -17.29 -1.64
N LYS A 61 48.43 -18.61 -1.65
CA LYS A 61 47.96 -19.33 -2.85
C LYS A 61 46.59 -18.86 -3.32
N VAL A 62 45.67 -18.59 -2.39
CA VAL A 62 44.34 -18.01 -2.71
C VAL A 62 44.51 -16.61 -3.28
N ALA A 63 45.35 -15.76 -2.66
CA ALA A 63 45.61 -14.41 -3.15
C ALA A 63 46.28 -14.38 -4.53
N GLU A 64 47.22 -15.29 -4.79
CA GLU A 64 47.86 -15.47 -6.08
C GLU A 64 46.84 -15.88 -7.15
N ASN A 65 45.94 -16.80 -6.81
CA ASN A 65 44.88 -17.22 -7.70
C ASN A 65 43.89 -16.07 -8.01
N SER A 66 43.42 -15.34 -6.98
CA SER A 66 42.55 -14.17 -7.17
C SER A 66 43.23 -13.10 -8.04
N THR A 67 44.52 -12.86 -7.82
CA THR A 67 45.30 -11.93 -8.65
C THR A 67 45.39 -12.42 -10.10
N ALA A 68 45.58 -13.73 -10.32
CA ALA A 68 45.60 -14.31 -11.66
C ALA A 68 44.23 -14.17 -12.37
N VAL A 69 43.12 -14.33 -11.65
CA VAL A 69 41.76 -14.10 -12.19
C VAL A 69 41.60 -12.65 -12.67
N CYS A 70 42.15 -11.66 -11.97
CA CYS A 70 42.10 -10.27 -12.42
C CYS A 70 42.90 -10.03 -13.71
N CYS A 71 43.95 -10.82 -13.99
CA CYS A 71 44.80 -10.63 -15.16
C CYS A 71 44.35 -11.42 -16.38
N GLN A 72 43.65 -12.55 -16.18
CA GLN A 72 43.37 -13.53 -17.23
C GLN A 72 41.87 -13.70 -17.45
N GLN A 73 41.51 -14.04 -18.69
CA GLN A 73 40.14 -14.40 -19.03
C GLN A 73 39.72 -15.69 -18.32
N VAL A 74 38.51 -15.69 -17.78
CA VAL A 74 37.89 -16.90 -17.22
C VAL A 74 37.23 -17.71 -18.33
N ASP A 75 37.70 -18.94 -18.55
CA ASP A 75 37.05 -19.92 -19.42
C ASP A 75 36.06 -20.76 -18.60
N PHE A 76 34.87 -20.20 -18.40
CA PHE A 76 33.81 -20.83 -17.62
C PHE A 76 33.34 -22.17 -18.22
N PRO A 77 33.09 -22.30 -19.55
CA PRO A 77 32.75 -23.59 -20.16
C PRO A 77 33.76 -24.70 -19.87
N ARG A 78 35.06 -24.41 -20.00
CA ARG A 78 36.10 -25.40 -19.72
C ARG A 78 36.18 -25.75 -18.24
N THR A 79 35.99 -24.77 -17.35
CA THR A 79 35.94 -25.00 -15.91
C THR A 79 34.82 -25.97 -15.54
N VAL A 80 33.60 -25.74 -16.03
CA VAL A 80 32.42 -26.59 -15.78
C VAL A 80 32.66 -28.02 -16.27
N LYS A 81 33.19 -28.21 -17.48
CA LYS A 81 33.51 -29.55 -18.02
C LYS A 81 34.57 -30.26 -17.18
N THR A 82 35.61 -29.55 -16.75
CA THR A 82 36.70 -30.11 -15.94
C THR A 82 36.18 -30.62 -14.59
N VAL A 83 35.34 -29.84 -13.90
CA VAL A 83 34.78 -30.29 -12.60
C VAL A 83 33.74 -31.40 -12.78
N TYR A 84 33.01 -31.41 -13.90
CA TYR A 84 32.11 -32.51 -14.24
C TYR A 84 32.87 -33.82 -14.50
N GLU A 85 33.98 -33.76 -15.26
CA GLU A 85 34.89 -34.90 -15.47
C GLU A 85 35.51 -35.38 -14.15
N ALA A 86 35.75 -34.48 -13.20
CA ALA A 86 36.19 -34.80 -11.84
C ALA A 86 35.09 -35.41 -10.95
N GLY A 87 33.86 -35.55 -11.45
CA GLY A 87 32.75 -36.26 -10.78
C GLY A 87 31.62 -35.37 -10.27
N ALA A 88 31.69 -34.05 -10.42
CA ALA A 88 30.59 -33.17 -10.03
C ALA A 88 29.36 -33.42 -10.90
N ARG A 89 28.18 -33.55 -10.28
CA ARG A 89 26.89 -33.72 -10.98
C ARG A 89 25.85 -32.68 -10.57
N ILE A 90 26.07 -31.99 -9.46
CA ILE A 90 25.17 -30.99 -8.90
C ILE A 90 25.95 -29.67 -8.80
N PHE A 91 25.35 -28.61 -9.35
CA PHE A 91 25.90 -27.27 -9.36
C PHE A 91 24.92 -26.33 -8.65
N ILE A 92 25.42 -25.59 -7.65
CA ILE A 92 24.64 -24.63 -6.89
C ILE A 92 25.23 -23.24 -7.10
N GLU A 93 24.44 -22.33 -7.67
CA GLU A 93 24.80 -20.93 -7.83
C GLU A 93 24.40 -20.14 -6.59
N LEU A 94 25.40 -19.52 -5.94
CA LEU A 94 25.25 -18.66 -4.75
C LEU A 94 25.18 -17.16 -5.10
N GLY A 95 24.90 -16.84 -6.37
CA GLY A 95 24.81 -15.48 -6.90
C GLY A 95 23.37 -14.99 -7.04
N ALA A 96 23.22 -13.70 -7.38
CA ALA A 96 21.92 -13.13 -7.73
C ALA A 96 21.45 -13.66 -9.10
N ASN A 97 20.16 -13.99 -9.19
CA ASN A 97 19.55 -14.61 -10.37
C ASN A 97 20.12 -16.01 -10.70
N ALA A 98 19.83 -16.51 -11.92
CA ALA A 98 20.18 -17.86 -12.37
C ALA A 98 21.09 -17.84 -13.61
N THR A 99 22.00 -16.87 -13.71
CA THR A 99 22.83 -16.67 -14.90
C THR A 99 23.80 -17.81 -15.11
N SER A 100 24.58 -18.18 -14.09
CA SER A 100 25.56 -19.28 -14.17
C SER A 100 24.84 -20.61 -14.31
N THR A 101 23.70 -20.76 -13.65
CA THR A 101 22.79 -21.91 -13.77
C THR A 101 22.37 -22.11 -15.23
N GLY A 102 21.92 -21.04 -15.91
CA GLY A 102 21.57 -21.08 -17.33
C GLY A 102 22.75 -21.45 -18.22
N TRP A 103 23.94 -20.90 -17.95
CA TRP A 103 25.15 -21.25 -18.69
C TRP A 103 25.54 -22.71 -18.51
N ILE A 104 25.51 -23.24 -17.28
CA ILE A 104 25.83 -24.64 -16.98
C ILE A 104 24.86 -25.58 -17.70
N ASN A 105 23.56 -25.29 -17.64
CA ASN A 105 22.53 -26.06 -18.36
C ASN A 105 22.81 -26.12 -19.86
N ASN A 106 23.31 -25.03 -20.45
CA ASN A 106 23.68 -25.01 -21.87
C ASN A 106 25.02 -25.74 -22.14
N ILE A 107 26.02 -25.60 -21.28
CA ILE A 107 27.34 -26.24 -21.41
C ILE A 107 27.22 -27.77 -21.32
N LEU A 108 26.36 -28.27 -20.42
CA LEU A 108 26.16 -29.69 -20.10
C LEU A 108 24.83 -30.23 -20.63
N LYS A 109 24.22 -29.57 -21.63
CA LYS A 109 22.86 -29.88 -22.12
C LYS A 109 22.61 -31.36 -22.47
N ASP A 110 23.65 -32.08 -22.91
CA ASP A 110 23.60 -33.49 -23.34
C ASP A 110 24.08 -34.45 -22.24
N GLU A 111 24.43 -33.93 -21.07
CA GLU A 111 25.02 -34.63 -19.94
C GLU A 111 24.05 -34.66 -18.75
N ALA A 112 24.05 -35.74 -17.97
CA ALA A 112 23.21 -35.83 -16.77
C ALA A 112 23.75 -34.94 -15.65
N HIS A 113 23.04 -33.85 -15.34
CA HIS A 113 23.43 -32.91 -14.29
C HIS A 113 22.20 -32.21 -13.68
N LEU A 114 22.40 -31.60 -12.52
CA LEU A 114 21.47 -30.67 -11.89
C LEU A 114 22.19 -29.33 -11.69
N ALA A 115 21.65 -28.24 -12.23
CA ALA A 115 22.10 -26.88 -11.92
C ALA A 115 20.94 -26.09 -11.30
N VAL A 116 21.16 -25.50 -10.13
CA VAL A 116 20.16 -24.75 -9.37
C VAL A 116 20.75 -23.45 -8.83
N SER A 117 19.94 -22.39 -8.79
CA SER A 117 20.31 -21.13 -8.15
C SER A 117 19.55 -20.93 -6.85
N ILE A 118 20.21 -20.30 -5.87
CA ILE A 118 19.60 -19.91 -4.59
C ILE A 118 18.69 -18.68 -4.72
N ASN A 119 18.79 -17.91 -5.81
CA ASN A 119 18.03 -16.68 -6.03
C ASN A 119 17.56 -16.57 -7.49
N GLN A 120 16.35 -16.05 -7.71
CA GLN A 120 15.79 -15.88 -9.05
C GLN A 120 15.00 -14.57 -9.13
N LYS A 121 15.17 -13.82 -10.24
CA LYS A 121 14.41 -12.59 -10.50
C LYS A 121 12.91 -12.87 -10.41
N GLY A 122 12.20 -12.06 -9.62
CA GLY A 122 10.74 -12.15 -9.48
C GLY A 122 10.24 -13.21 -8.51
N LYS A 123 11.13 -13.92 -7.79
CA LYS A 123 10.77 -14.84 -6.70
C LYS A 123 11.23 -14.33 -5.35
N ALA A 124 10.47 -14.61 -4.30
CA ALA A 124 10.90 -14.35 -2.93
C ALA A 124 12.06 -15.29 -2.54
N ASP A 125 13.04 -14.78 -1.79
CA ASP A 125 14.24 -15.55 -1.40
C ASP A 125 13.89 -16.84 -0.65
N ALA A 126 12.94 -16.78 0.28
CA ALA A 126 12.48 -17.95 1.03
C ALA A 126 11.90 -19.03 0.11
N GLN A 127 11.15 -18.63 -0.92
CA GLN A 127 10.61 -19.57 -1.91
C GLN A 127 11.73 -20.19 -2.76
N ALA A 128 12.68 -19.38 -3.24
CA ALA A 128 13.80 -19.87 -4.05
C ALA A 128 14.67 -20.88 -3.27
N ILE A 129 14.93 -20.63 -1.99
CA ILE A 129 15.64 -21.55 -1.10
C ILE A 129 14.85 -22.85 -0.91
N LEU A 130 13.53 -22.77 -0.65
CA LEU A 130 12.69 -23.97 -0.51
C LEU A 130 12.64 -24.81 -1.80
N GLU A 131 12.54 -24.18 -2.97
CA GLU A 131 12.56 -24.86 -4.26
C GLU A 131 13.93 -25.52 -4.54
N LEU A 132 15.03 -24.86 -4.19
CA LEU A 132 16.38 -25.43 -4.27
C LEU A 132 16.49 -26.67 -3.38
N LEU A 133 16.06 -26.57 -2.12
CA LEU A 133 16.13 -27.68 -1.17
C LEU A 133 15.23 -28.84 -1.59
N ALA A 134 14.05 -28.56 -2.14
CA ALA A 134 13.16 -29.57 -2.70
C ALA A 134 13.80 -30.32 -3.87
N GLN A 135 14.50 -29.61 -4.77
CA GLN A 135 15.23 -30.22 -5.88
C GLN A 135 16.42 -31.06 -5.41
N LEU A 136 17.19 -30.57 -4.44
CA LEU A 136 18.29 -31.36 -3.86
C LEU A 136 17.76 -32.62 -3.17
N SER A 137 16.67 -32.50 -2.40
CA SER A 137 16.03 -33.64 -1.74
C SER A 137 15.46 -34.65 -2.76
N SER A 138 14.87 -34.19 -3.86
CA SER A 138 14.32 -35.09 -4.89
C SER A 138 15.41 -35.85 -5.66
N HIS A 139 16.62 -35.29 -5.73
CA HIS A 139 17.81 -35.94 -6.28
C HIS A 139 18.54 -36.82 -5.24
N GLY A 140 17.94 -37.05 -4.07
CA GLY A 140 18.47 -37.97 -3.06
C GLY A 140 19.64 -37.41 -2.26
N ILE A 141 19.86 -36.09 -2.26
CA ILE A 141 20.89 -35.47 -1.43
C ILE A 141 20.42 -35.42 0.01
N ALA A 142 21.26 -35.93 0.92
CA ALA A 142 21.03 -35.82 2.35
C ALA A 142 21.21 -34.36 2.77
N LEU A 143 20.13 -33.75 3.27
CA LEU A 143 20.10 -32.36 3.71
C LEU A 143 19.87 -32.29 5.21
N ASP A 144 20.58 -31.40 5.89
CA ASP A 144 20.22 -30.97 7.24
C ASP A 144 19.19 -29.84 7.15
N LEU A 145 17.93 -30.18 7.41
CA LEU A 145 16.82 -29.22 7.41
C LEU A 145 16.51 -28.65 8.80
N SER A 146 17.32 -28.95 9.82
CA SER A 146 17.08 -28.49 11.20
C SER A 146 16.98 -26.97 11.32
N MET A 147 17.67 -26.22 10.45
CA MET A 147 17.59 -24.77 10.36
C MET A 147 16.23 -24.25 9.85
N LEU A 148 15.48 -25.05 9.09
CA LEU A 148 14.13 -24.73 8.61
C LEU A 148 13.05 -25.15 9.60
N TYR A 149 13.35 -26.18 10.39
CA TYR A 149 12.50 -26.68 11.46
C TYR A 149 13.24 -26.51 12.79
N PRO A 150 13.55 -25.26 13.20
CA PRO A 150 14.15 -25.06 14.50
C PRO A 150 13.21 -25.74 15.49
N SER A 151 13.72 -26.79 16.15
CA SER A 151 12.99 -27.58 17.13
C SER A 151 12.21 -26.59 17.96
N ALA A 152 10.87 -26.69 17.91
CA ALA A 152 9.98 -25.81 18.64
C ALA A 152 10.58 -25.68 20.03
N LYS A 153 11.09 -24.49 20.36
CA LYS A 153 11.60 -24.22 21.69
C LYS A 153 10.54 -24.79 22.63
N GLU A 154 10.96 -25.64 23.57
CA GLU A 154 10.17 -25.98 24.75
C GLU A 154 9.40 -24.73 25.14
N GLY A 155 8.07 -24.86 25.14
CA GLY A 155 7.14 -23.76 24.96
C GLY A 155 7.66 -22.44 25.52
N GLN A 156 7.98 -21.50 24.63
CA GLN A 156 7.82 -20.12 25.03
C GLN A 156 6.34 -20.00 25.40
N GLU A 157 6.06 -19.88 26.70
CA GLU A 157 4.76 -19.46 27.20
C GLU A 157 4.23 -18.42 26.23
N ALA A 158 3.02 -18.67 25.71
CA ALA A 158 2.34 -17.73 24.85
C ALA A 158 2.53 -16.35 25.46
N ARG A 159 3.19 -15.43 24.73
CA ARG A 159 3.35 -14.06 25.20
C ARG A 159 1.96 -13.54 25.49
N SER A 160 1.62 -13.52 26.76
CA SER A 160 0.41 -12.92 27.26
C SER A 160 0.49 -11.44 26.89
N PHE A 161 -0.41 -10.98 26.03
CA PHE A 161 -0.64 -9.56 25.79
C PHE A 161 -1.29 -8.85 26.99
N MET A 162 -1.25 -9.44 28.20
CA MET A 162 -1.55 -8.74 29.43
C MET A 162 -0.32 -7.93 29.85
N LYS A 163 -0.10 -6.78 29.20
CA LYS A 163 0.67 -5.72 29.84
C LYS A 163 -0.14 -5.31 31.08
N LYS A 164 0.37 -5.58 32.28
CA LYS A 164 -0.22 -5.04 33.51
C LYS A 164 -0.03 -3.52 33.46
N ILE A 165 -1.01 -2.81 32.90
CA ILE A 165 -1.07 -1.36 32.97
C ILE A 165 -1.23 -1.03 34.46
N ILE A 166 -0.24 -0.34 35.03
CA ILE A 166 -0.36 0.31 36.32
C ILE A 166 -0.77 1.75 35.97
N PRO A 167 -2.07 2.07 35.91
CA PRO A 167 -2.48 3.45 35.73
C PRO A 167 -1.94 4.25 36.92
N GLY A 168 -1.20 5.32 36.64
CA GLY A 168 -0.83 6.29 37.69
C GLY A 168 -2.11 6.95 38.21
N GLY A 169 -2.33 6.87 39.53
CA GLY A 169 -3.50 7.45 40.20
C GLY A 169 -4.23 6.45 41.08
N ALA A 170 -4.93 6.94 42.11
CA ALA A 170 -5.79 6.10 42.95
C ALA A 170 -6.94 5.51 42.13
N ARG A 171 -7.35 4.27 42.41
CA ARG A 171 -8.46 3.64 41.69
C ARG A 171 -9.70 4.51 41.88
N ILE A 172 -10.45 4.76 40.81
CA ILE A 172 -11.66 5.59 40.85
C ILE A 172 -12.63 5.16 41.95
N PHE A 173 -12.71 3.85 42.24
CA PHE A 173 -13.52 3.30 43.33
C PHE A 173 -12.99 3.68 44.72
N ASP A 174 -11.68 3.79 44.91
CA ASP A 174 -11.11 4.19 46.19
C ASP A 174 -11.32 5.70 46.43
N THR A 175 -11.29 6.50 45.35
CA THR A 175 -11.64 7.92 45.37
C THR A 175 -13.13 8.15 45.61
N ILE A 176 -14.00 7.44 44.89
CA ILE A 176 -15.46 7.59 44.98
C ILE A 176 -16.01 6.96 46.27
N LEU A 177 -15.49 5.81 46.70
CA LEU A 177 -15.92 5.09 47.90
C LEU A 177 -15.03 5.40 49.12
N SER A 178 -14.34 6.54 49.12
CA SER A 178 -13.58 7.02 50.27
C SER A 178 -14.48 7.07 51.52
N GLU A 179 -13.91 6.94 52.72
CA GLU A 179 -14.69 7.03 53.96
C GLU A 179 -15.48 8.34 54.06
N GLU A 180 -14.92 9.43 53.53
CA GLU A 180 -15.57 10.74 53.48
C GLU A 180 -16.82 10.71 52.58
N ASN A 181 -16.72 10.15 51.38
CA ASN A 181 -17.86 10.01 50.47
C ASN A 181 -18.90 9.03 51.01
N ARG A 182 -18.48 7.91 51.61
CA ARG A 182 -19.41 6.97 52.27
C ARG A 182 -20.19 7.63 53.40
N LYS A 183 -19.56 8.49 54.21
CA LYS A 183 -20.26 9.28 55.24
C LYS A 183 -21.22 10.30 54.63
N ARG A 184 -20.81 10.99 53.56
CA ARG A 184 -21.66 11.95 52.83
C ARG A 184 -22.93 11.32 52.26
N PHE A 185 -22.85 10.07 51.79
CA PHE A 185 -23.96 9.38 51.14
C PHE A 185 -24.64 8.31 52.03
N ALA A 186 -24.25 8.20 53.31
CA ALA A 186 -24.79 7.21 54.24
C ALA A 186 -26.29 7.39 54.55
N THR A 187 -26.80 8.61 54.40
CA THR A 187 -28.19 8.98 54.74
C THR A 187 -29.13 9.04 53.54
N ILE A 188 -28.64 8.73 52.33
CA ILE A 188 -29.50 8.70 51.15
C ILE A 188 -30.30 7.38 51.14
N GLU A 189 -31.59 7.46 51.47
CA GLU A 189 -32.49 6.32 51.39
C GLU A 189 -32.61 5.81 49.95
N ARG A 190 -32.31 4.51 49.76
CA ARG A 190 -32.60 3.83 48.49
C ARG A 190 -34.11 3.79 48.28
N ARG A 191 -34.61 4.49 47.25
CA ARG A 191 -35.99 4.30 46.76
C ARG A 191 -36.23 2.82 46.49
N LYS A 192 -37.11 2.18 47.27
CA LYS A 192 -37.50 0.78 47.07
C LYS A 192 -38.05 0.60 45.65
N ALA A 193 -37.47 -0.35 44.90
CA ALA A 193 -37.96 -0.76 43.60
C ALA A 193 -39.42 -1.21 43.71
N ARG A 194 -40.30 -0.63 42.89
CA ARG A 194 -41.72 -1.03 42.78
C ARG A 194 -41.79 -2.48 42.29
N LYS A 195 -42.38 -3.38 43.09
CA LYS A 195 -42.69 -4.75 42.67
C LYS A 195 -43.68 -4.71 41.49
N LYS A 196 -43.32 -5.32 40.35
CA LYS A 196 -44.27 -5.63 39.27
C LYS A 196 -45.28 -6.67 39.79
N ALA A 197 -46.56 -6.29 39.86
CA ALA A 197 -47.65 -7.24 40.06
C ALA A 197 -48.02 -7.89 38.71
N GLY A 198 -48.33 -9.19 38.75
CA GLY A 198 -48.62 -10.03 37.59
C GLY A 198 -50.00 -9.81 36.99
N VAL A 199 -50.15 -10.30 35.76
CA VAL A 199 -51.40 -10.29 34.99
C VAL A 199 -52.17 -11.59 35.25
N MET A 200 -53.40 -11.49 35.80
CA MET A 200 -54.63 -12.06 35.21
C MET A 200 -55.84 -12.02 36.16
N ALA A 201 -57.00 -11.83 35.52
CA ALA A 201 -58.36 -12.29 35.85
C ALA A 201 -59.33 -11.38 36.65
N LEU A 202 -60.26 -10.84 35.86
CA LEU A 202 -61.74 -10.85 36.02
C LEU A 202 -62.43 -9.92 37.05
N ALA A 203 -63.15 -8.97 36.44
CA ALA A 203 -64.56 -8.67 36.60
C ALA A 203 -65.05 -7.75 37.74
N SER A 204 -65.97 -6.88 37.29
CA SER A 204 -67.01 -6.12 38.01
C SER A 204 -66.58 -4.90 38.82
N GLY A 205 -67.27 -3.77 38.57
CA GLY A 205 -67.31 -2.63 39.47
C GLY A 205 -67.29 -1.28 38.78
N GLU A 206 -68.47 -0.66 38.72
CA GLU A 206 -68.84 0.68 38.27
C GLU A 206 -68.02 1.86 38.82
N ASP A 207 -68.12 2.98 38.07
CA ASP A 207 -68.15 4.40 38.45
C ASP A 207 -67.19 4.97 39.52
N GLU A 208 -66.39 5.97 39.13
CA GLU A 208 -66.71 7.41 39.31
C GLU A 208 -65.53 8.28 38.83
N GLY A 209 -65.86 9.49 38.38
CA GLY A 209 -64.98 10.35 37.59
C GLY A 209 -63.91 11.11 38.38
N HIS A 210 -62.97 11.69 37.63
CA HIS A 210 -62.56 13.07 37.80
C HIS A 210 -61.83 13.56 36.54
N SER A 211 -62.15 14.79 36.17
CA SER A 211 -61.81 15.46 34.93
C SER A 211 -60.71 16.52 35.13
N LEU A 212 -60.09 16.89 34.00
CA LEU A 212 -59.46 18.19 33.69
C LEU A 212 -58.14 18.50 34.42
N SER A 213 -57.06 18.97 33.78
CA SER A 213 -57.04 19.96 32.70
C SER A 213 -55.64 20.05 32.04
N ASN A 214 -55.67 20.14 30.70
CA ASN A 214 -54.96 21.05 29.79
C ASN A 214 -53.56 21.58 30.16
N TYR A 215 -52.62 21.45 29.22
CA TYR A 215 -52.23 22.61 28.38
C TYR A 215 -51.65 22.14 27.03
N SER A 216 -52.34 22.55 25.97
CA SER A 216 -52.01 22.53 24.54
C SER A 216 -51.04 23.68 24.20
N HIS A 217 -50.13 23.57 23.24
CA HIS A 217 -50.19 23.95 21.80
C HIS A 217 -48.72 24.23 21.39
N SER A 218 -48.23 24.17 20.15
CA SER A 218 -48.80 24.17 18.81
C SER A 218 -47.69 23.80 17.82
N ILE A 219 -48.05 23.07 16.76
CA ILE A 219 -47.27 22.88 15.53
C ILE A 219 -47.73 23.95 14.55
N GLU A 220 -46.81 24.70 13.96
CA GLU A 220 -47.07 25.49 12.76
C GLU A 220 -46.14 25.03 11.62
N SER A 221 -46.80 24.73 10.50
CA SER A 221 -46.27 24.47 9.16
C SER A 221 -45.92 25.75 8.41
N ILE A 222 -45.14 25.63 7.30
CA ILE A 222 -44.92 26.52 6.12
C ILE A 222 -43.40 26.63 5.88
N SER A 223 -42.77 26.63 4.70
CA SER A 223 -43.08 26.40 3.26
C SER A 223 -41.72 26.40 2.51
N ILE A 224 -41.73 25.90 1.28
CA ILE A 224 -40.61 25.76 0.33
C ILE A 224 -40.11 27.12 -0.24
N MET A 225 -38.78 27.17 -0.49
CA MET A 225 -37.97 28.05 -1.36
C MET A 225 -37.79 29.55 -1.02
N GLU A 226 -36.54 29.94 -0.71
CA GLU A 226 -35.65 30.63 -1.66
C GLU A 226 -34.21 30.74 -1.10
N THR A 227 -33.24 30.44 -1.95
CA THR A 227 -31.80 30.49 -1.72
C THR A 227 -31.30 31.92 -1.48
N ARG A 228 -30.73 32.16 -0.30
CA ARG A 228 -29.78 33.24 -0.05
C ARG A 228 -28.55 32.68 0.64
N THR A 229 -27.43 32.82 -0.05
CA THR A 229 -26.07 32.64 0.44
C THR A 229 -25.80 33.62 1.57
N GLU A 230 -25.72 33.12 2.80
CA GLU A 230 -25.07 33.80 3.92
C GLU A 230 -23.81 33.00 4.29
N GLU A 231 -22.66 33.61 4.02
CA GLU A 231 -21.36 33.17 4.51
C GLU A 231 -21.34 33.24 6.04
N SER A 232 -21.62 32.11 6.69
CA SER A 232 -21.32 31.88 8.10
C SER A 232 -19.82 31.67 8.26
N SER A 233 -19.09 32.76 8.46
CA SER A 233 -17.71 32.76 8.95
C SER A 233 -17.66 32.48 10.46
N ALA A 234 -18.18 31.32 10.88
CA ALA A 234 -17.92 30.80 12.21
C ALA A 234 -16.57 30.06 12.20
N SER A 235 -15.47 30.82 12.30
CA SER A 235 -14.14 30.28 12.51
C SER A 235 -14.11 29.47 13.82
N ALA A 236 -14.21 28.14 13.71
CA ALA A 236 -13.77 27.27 14.78
C ALA A 236 -12.26 27.47 14.97
N VAL A 237 -11.89 28.10 16.08
CA VAL A 237 -10.51 28.11 16.59
C VAL A 237 -10.31 26.73 17.23
N VAL A 238 -9.42 25.91 16.68
CA VAL A 238 -9.11 24.58 17.21
C VAL A 238 -8.14 24.77 18.38
N PRO A 239 -8.46 24.34 19.61
CA PRO A 239 -7.53 24.48 20.74
C PRO A 239 -6.26 23.65 20.53
N GLN A 240 -5.09 24.23 20.85
CA GLN A 240 -3.80 23.53 20.87
C GLN A 240 -3.86 22.23 21.68
N GLY A 241 -3.38 21.12 21.09
CA GLY A 241 -3.17 19.85 21.81
C GLY A 241 -4.26 18.78 21.66
N ARG A 242 -5.09 18.81 20.60
CA ARG A 242 -5.94 17.65 20.27
C ARG A 242 -5.12 16.53 19.64
N VAL A 243 -5.49 15.31 20.00
CA VAL A 243 -4.94 14.05 19.48
C VAL A 243 -6.07 13.34 18.72
N GLY A 244 -5.76 12.76 17.57
CA GLY A 244 -6.69 11.93 16.81
C GLY A 244 -6.99 10.61 17.51
N GLU A 245 -7.98 9.88 17.03
CA GLU A 245 -8.31 8.55 17.60
C GLU A 245 -7.14 7.56 17.50
N ASN A 246 -6.27 7.72 16.50
CA ASN A 246 -5.04 6.95 16.34
C ASN A 246 -3.90 7.37 17.29
N GLY A 247 -4.14 8.30 18.22
CA GLY A 247 -3.16 8.73 19.21
C GLY A 247 -2.10 9.72 18.71
N LEU A 248 -2.21 10.20 17.45
CA LEU A 248 -1.28 11.16 16.86
C LEU A 248 -1.83 12.59 16.90
N ARG A 249 -0.95 13.58 16.88
CA ARG A 249 -1.33 15.00 17.02
C ARG A 249 -2.20 15.45 15.86
N LEU A 250 -3.19 16.29 16.18
CA LEU A 250 -3.92 17.09 15.18
C LEU A 250 -3.34 18.51 15.20
N GLN A 251 -2.92 18.98 14.04
CA GLN A 251 -2.27 20.27 13.86
C GLN A 251 -3.29 21.38 13.65
N ASP A 252 -2.94 22.60 14.08
CA ASP A 252 -3.68 23.80 13.70
C ASP A 252 -2.97 24.50 12.55
N TYR A 253 -3.38 24.17 11.32
CA TYR A 253 -2.76 24.72 10.11
C TYR A 253 -2.84 26.25 10.01
N LYS A 254 -3.76 26.91 10.73
CA LYS A 254 -3.84 28.39 10.76
C LYS A 254 -2.63 29.02 11.45
N THR A 255 -1.96 28.28 12.33
CA THR A 255 -0.77 28.76 13.05
C THR A 255 0.49 28.67 12.21
N GLY A 256 0.50 27.82 11.17
CA GLY A 256 1.71 27.51 10.40
C GLY A 256 2.71 26.61 11.12
N GLU A 257 2.36 26.02 12.27
CA GLU A 257 3.27 25.17 13.06
C GLU A 257 3.84 23.99 12.28
N GLN A 258 3.07 23.47 11.32
CA GLN A 258 3.47 22.38 10.44
C GLN A 258 4.59 22.78 9.47
N LEU A 259 4.89 24.07 9.34
CA LEU A 259 5.94 24.62 8.48
C LEU A 259 7.22 24.93 9.26
N GLU A 260 7.17 24.94 10.60
CA GLU A 260 8.30 25.34 11.44
C GLU A 260 9.52 24.45 11.21
N GLY A 261 10.66 25.07 10.92
CA GLY A 261 11.93 24.36 10.72
C GLY A 261 12.04 23.57 9.42
N LYS A 262 11.04 23.65 8.52
CA LYS A 262 11.06 22.93 7.24
C LYS A 262 11.69 23.77 6.13
N THR A 263 12.48 23.11 5.28
CA THR A 263 12.86 23.67 3.97
C THR A 263 11.76 23.32 2.98
N ILE A 264 11.20 24.33 2.33
CA ILE A 264 10.18 24.14 1.28
C ILE A 264 10.88 24.38 -0.05
N ILE A 265 10.94 23.34 -0.88
CA ILE A 265 11.53 23.39 -2.23
C ILE A 265 10.48 23.87 -3.23
N PHE A 266 9.27 23.29 -3.14
CA PHE A 266 8.10 23.71 -3.89
C PHE A 266 6.92 23.87 -2.92
N SER A 267 6.32 25.05 -2.93
CA SER A 267 5.16 25.43 -2.13
C SER A 267 3.86 24.90 -2.72
N GLN A 268 2.73 25.04 -2.01
CA GLN A 268 1.43 24.65 -2.56
C GLN A 268 1.10 25.41 -3.86
N GLU A 269 1.40 26.71 -3.92
CA GLU A 269 1.19 27.54 -5.12
C GLU A 269 2.02 27.01 -6.31
N ASP A 270 3.25 26.56 -6.06
CA ASP A 270 4.09 25.93 -7.09
C ASP A 270 3.49 24.61 -7.59
N LEU A 271 2.84 23.83 -6.72
CA LEU A 271 2.21 22.56 -7.09
C LEU A 271 0.90 22.76 -7.84
N GLU A 272 0.14 23.79 -7.49
CA GLU A 272 -1.04 24.25 -8.23
C GLU A 272 -0.64 24.78 -9.63
N GLU A 273 0.44 25.57 -9.72
CA GLU A 273 1.03 26.01 -10.99
C GLU A 273 1.56 24.81 -11.80
N PHE A 274 2.17 23.82 -11.17
CA PHE A 274 2.61 22.60 -11.84
C PHE A 274 1.43 21.79 -12.38
N ALA A 275 0.30 21.75 -11.68
CA ALA A 275 -0.89 21.01 -12.11
C ALA A 275 -1.67 21.72 -13.24
N THR A 276 -1.78 23.05 -13.18
CA THR A 276 -2.70 23.81 -14.05
C THR A 276 -1.98 24.73 -15.05
N GLY A 277 -0.84 25.29 -14.65
CA GLY A 277 -0.11 26.35 -15.33
C GLY A 277 1.10 25.84 -16.10
N LYS A 278 2.19 26.61 -16.02
CA LYS A 278 3.42 26.39 -16.81
C LYS A 278 4.51 25.73 -15.98
N ILE A 279 5.07 24.64 -16.48
CA ILE A 279 6.13 23.91 -15.78
C ILE A 279 7.40 24.77 -15.62
N ALA A 280 7.67 25.70 -16.54
CA ALA A 280 8.84 26.58 -16.44
C ALA A 280 8.74 27.61 -15.31
N ASN A 281 7.53 27.97 -14.87
CA ASN A 281 7.35 28.83 -13.71
C ASN A 281 7.76 28.11 -12.42
N VAL A 282 7.69 26.78 -12.40
CA VAL A 282 8.01 25.93 -11.24
C VAL A 282 9.45 25.46 -11.27
N PHE A 283 9.88 24.83 -12.36
CA PHE A 283 11.22 24.22 -12.44
C PHE A 283 12.30 25.14 -13.02
N GLY A 284 11.92 26.25 -13.64
CA GLY A 284 12.84 27.21 -14.25
C GLY A 284 12.77 27.26 -15.78
N PRO A 285 13.42 28.28 -16.38
CA PRO A 285 13.31 28.59 -17.81
C PRO A 285 13.83 27.47 -18.73
N GLU A 286 14.70 26.58 -18.26
CA GLU A 286 15.18 25.43 -19.01
C GLU A 286 14.06 24.42 -19.35
N TYR A 287 12.94 24.44 -18.62
CA TYR A 287 11.77 23.60 -18.88
C TYR A 287 10.76 24.26 -19.84
N ALA A 288 10.97 25.52 -20.28
CA ALA A 288 9.99 26.29 -21.07
C ALA A 288 9.60 25.67 -22.41
N VAL A 289 10.44 24.81 -22.99
CA VAL A 289 10.06 24.08 -24.21
C VAL A 289 8.91 23.10 -23.96
N ILE A 290 8.78 22.56 -22.74
CA ILE A 290 7.72 21.60 -22.39
C ILE A 290 6.35 22.28 -22.42
N ASP A 291 6.28 23.56 -22.07
CA ASP A 291 5.04 24.37 -22.15
C ASP A 291 4.53 24.56 -23.59
N THR A 292 5.31 24.15 -24.61
CA THR A 292 4.89 24.18 -26.02
C THR A 292 4.29 22.86 -26.50
N TYR A 293 4.41 21.79 -25.72
CA TYR A 293 3.90 20.47 -26.09
C TYR A 293 2.40 20.38 -25.87
N ARG A 294 1.74 19.52 -26.66
CA ARG A 294 0.29 19.30 -26.57
C ARG A 294 -0.17 18.81 -25.20
N ARG A 295 0.66 17.99 -24.54
CA ARG A 295 0.43 17.41 -23.21
C ARG A 295 1.78 17.20 -22.52
N ARG A 296 1.76 17.12 -21.19
CA ARG A 296 2.93 16.85 -20.34
C ARG A 296 2.48 16.05 -19.12
N VAL A 297 3.45 15.54 -18.36
CA VAL A 297 3.20 15.05 -17.01
C VAL A 297 2.73 16.21 -16.13
N MET A 298 1.66 15.97 -15.39
CA MET A 298 1.05 16.91 -14.45
C MET A 298 0.70 16.18 -13.17
N LEU A 299 0.53 16.95 -12.09
CA LEU A 299 -0.18 16.46 -10.91
C LEU A 299 -1.68 16.59 -11.15
N PRO A 300 -2.49 15.77 -10.47
CA PRO A 300 -3.91 16.05 -10.30
C PRO A 300 -4.17 17.48 -9.79
N MET A 301 -5.25 18.07 -10.26
CA MET A 301 -5.73 19.40 -9.89
C MET A 301 -6.74 19.30 -8.73
N ASP A 302 -7.01 20.43 -8.08
CA ASP A 302 -8.10 20.53 -7.09
C ASP A 302 -9.41 19.95 -7.66
N PRO A 303 -10.16 19.14 -6.90
CA PRO A 303 -9.99 18.81 -5.48
C PRO A 303 -9.13 17.57 -5.19
N TYR A 304 -8.41 17.06 -6.19
CA TYR A 304 -7.57 15.85 -6.07
C TYR A 304 -6.06 16.15 -6.06
N LEU A 305 -5.67 17.41 -5.99
CA LEU A 305 -4.31 17.81 -5.66
C LEU A 305 -4.02 17.50 -4.18
N LEU A 306 -3.69 16.25 -3.90
CA LEU A 306 -3.41 15.72 -2.56
C LEU A 306 -1.93 15.87 -2.17
N VAL A 307 -1.36 17.04 -2.42
CA VAL A 307 -0.01 17.42 -1.98
C VAL A 307 0.04 18.92 -1.67
N SER A 308 0.64 19.27 -0.54
CA SER A 308 0.73 20.65 -0.06
C SER A 308 2.12 21.26 -0.26
N ARG A 309 3.18 20.44 -0.32
CA ARG A 309 4.56 20.92 -0.48
C ARG A 309 5.55 19.80 -0.80
N VAL A 310 6.70 20.19 -1.36
CA VAL A 310 7.91 19.36 -1.47
C VAL A 310 8.95 19.86 -0.47
N THR A 311 9.39 18.98 0.43
CA THR A 311 10.34 19.30 1.51
C THR A 311 11.74 18.72 1.29
N GLY A 312 11.89 17.82 0.31
CA GLY A 312 13.16 17.20 -0.05
C GLY A 312 13.18 16.77 -1.50
N LEU A 313 14.33 16.92 -2.15
CA LEU A 313 14.55 16.53 -3.53
C LEU A 313 15.99 16.08 -3.73
N SER A 314 16.17 14.88 -4.27
CA SER A 314 17.44 14.38 -4.76
C SER A 314 17.25 13.86 -6.17
N GLY A 315 17.62 14.67 -7.15
CA GLY A 315 17.47 14.37 -8.56
C GLY A 315 18.10 15.48 -9.37
N LYS A 316 18.36 15.22 -10.65
CA LYS A 316 18.90 16.24 -11.55
C LYS A 316 18.34 16.06 -12.95
N MET A 317 17.94 17.17 -13.56
CA MET A 317 17.44 17.19 -14.93
C MET A 317 18.38 16.44 -15.89
N GLY A 318 17.81 15.54 -16.67
CA GLY A 318 18.53 14.72 -17.65
C GLY A 318 19.26 13.50 -17.07
N GLU A 319 19.30 13.32 -15.74
CA GLU A 319 19.96 12.19 -15.09
C GLU A 319 18.94 11.14 -14.61
N TYR A 320 18.71 10.12 -15.42
CA TYR A 320 17.84 8.97 -15.09
C TYR A 320 18.57 7.96 -14.19
N LYS A 321 18.79 8.35 -12.94
CA LYS A 321 19.43 7.56 -11.88
C LYS A 321 18.49 7.49 -10.66
N PRO A 322 18.73 6.59 -9.70
CA PRO A 322 17.95 6.56 -8.46
C PRO A 322 17.83 7.97 -7.86
N SER A 323 16.59 8.39 -7.65
CA SER A 323 16.23 9.77 -7.29
C SER A 323 15.08 9.75 -6.29
N THR A 324 14.99 10.77 -5.45
CA THR A 324 13.99 10.85 -4.38
C THR A 324 13.30 12.20 -4.32
N MET A 325 12.07 12.20 -3.84
CA MET A 325 11.30 13.40 -3.52
C MET A 325 10.54 13.14 -2.22
N GLN A 326 10.66 14.07 -1.27
CA GLN A 326 9.88 14.06 -0.05
C GLN A 326 8.77 15.10 -0.17
N THR A 327 7.54 14.67 0.05
CA THR A 327 6.36 15.54 -0.05
C THR A 327 5.50 15.45 1.19
N GLU A 328 4.70 16.48 1.41
CA GLU A 328 3.72 16.50 2.48
C GLU A 328 2.33 16.89 1.98
N TYR A 329 1.30 16.31 2.58
CA TYR A 329 -0.10 16.67 2.38
C TYR A 329 -0.78 16.94 3.73
N ASP A 330 -1.23 18.17 3.93
CA ASP A 330 -2.01 18.55 5.10
C ASP A 330 -3.48 18.17 4.87
N ILE A 331 -3.99 17.16 5.59
CA ILE A 331 -5.38 16.73 5.44
C ILE A 331 -6.31 17.80 6.04
N PRO A 332 -7.13 18.50 5.24
CA PRO A 332 -7.95 19.60 5.73
C PRO A 332 -8.99 19.11 6.74
N TYR A 333 -9.41 20.00 7.64
CA TYR A 333 -10.58 19.75 8.49
C TYR A 333 -11.86 19.83 7.66
N ASP A 334 -12.85 19.01 8.04
CA ASP A 334 -14.15 18.90 7.35
C ASP A 334 -14.00 18.59 5.86
N ALA A 335 -13.03 17.74 5.52
CA ALA A 335 -12.71 17.42 4.14
C ALA A 335 -13.89 16.68 3.49
N TRP A 336 -14.25 17.06 2.26
CA TRP A 336 -15.44 16.54 1.57
C TRP A 336 -15.42 15.02 1.33
N PHE A 337 -14.27 14.37 1.48
CA PHE A 337 -14.06 12.95 1.27
C PHE A 337 -14.02 12.12 2.57
N THR A 338 -14.00 12.73 3.75
CA THR A 338 -13.80 11.98 5.01
C THR A 338 -15.07 11.30 5.50
N THR A 339 -14.88 10.20 6.21
CA THR A 339 -15.93 9.51 6.96
C THR A 339 -15.56 9.55 8.42
N ASP A 340 -16.36 10.23 9.23
CA ASP A 340 -16.06 10.44 10.65
C ASP A 340 -14.59 10.91 10.86
N ARG A 341 -14.23 11.96 10.09
CA ARG A 341 -12.93 12.65 10.10
C ARG A 341 -11.72 11.83 9.65
N GLN A 342 -11.89 10.61 9.15
CA GLN A 342 -10.80 9.82 8.59
C GLN A 342 -10.86 9.79 7.08
N ILE A 343 -9.69 9.83 6.45
CA ILE A 343 -9.58 9.76 4.99
C ILE A 343 -9.88 8.34 4.49
N PRO A 344 -10.47 8.19 3.31
CA PRO A 344 -10.52 6.89 2.64
C PRO A 344 -9.12 6.49 2.18
N TRP A 345 -8.90 5.20 2.03
CA TRP A 345 -7.59 4.68 1.68
C TRP A 345 -7.14 5.14 0.27
N ALA A 346 -8.08 5.41 -0.65
CA ALA A 346 -7.74 6.03 -1.93
C ALA A 346 -7.01 7.36 -1.79
N VAL A 347 -7.44 8.24 -0.89
CA VAL A 347 -6.75 9.51 -0.62
C VAL A 347 -5.36 9.26 -0.04
N SER A 348 -5.22 8.27 0.85
CA SER A 348 -3.92 7.87 1.39
C SER A 348 -2.99 7.25 0.35
N VAL A 349 -3.50 6.64 -0.72
CA VAL A 349 -2.66 6.10 -1.80
C VAL A 349 -2.29 7.21 -2.78
N GLU A 350 -3.28 8.01 -3.17
CA GLU A 350 -3.14 9.07 -4.16
C GLU A 350 -2.26 10.22 -3.67
N SER A 351 -2.22 10.51 -2.37
CA SER A 351 -1.29 11.53 -1.83
C SER A 351 0.19 11.23 -2.11
N GLY A 352 0.52 10.00 -2.57
CA GLY A 352 1.83 9.61 -3.10
C GLY A 352 2.11 9.99 -4.57
N GLN A 353 1.23 10.75 -5.22
CA GLN A 353 1.25 11.17 -6.64
C GLN A 353 2.50 11.90 -7.15
N CYS A 354 3.45 12.27 -6.28
CA CYS A 354 4.62 13.06 -6.68
C CYS A 354 5.74 12.23 -7.31
N ASP A 355 5.54 10.93 -7.57
CA ASP A 355 6.35 10.20 -8.56
C ASP A 355 6.23 10.85 -9.94
N LEU A 356 5.05 11.37 -10.30
CA LEU A 356 4.79 12.17 -11.51
C LEU A 356 5.64 13.44 -11.57
N MET A 357 5.64 14.21 -10.49
CA MET A 357 6.42 15.44 -10.42
C MET A 357 7.93 15.14 -10.47
N LEU A 358 8.38 14.09 -9.77
CA LEU A 358 9.78 13.68 -9.77
C LEU A 358 10.25 13.22 -11.17
N ILE A 359 9.46 12.39 -11.87
CA ILE A 359 9.84 11.93 -13.22
C ILE A 359 9.81 13.08 -14.25
N SER A 360 8.88 14.03 -14.09
CA SER A 360 8.85 15.28 -14.88
C SER A 360 10.08 16.15 -14.61
N TYR A 361 10.47 16.32 -13.34
CA TYR A 361 11.68 17.04 -12.94
C TYR A 361 12.95 16.42 -13.54
N LEU A 362 13.06 15.08 -13.58
CA LEU A 362 14.18 14.39 -14.24
C LEU A 362 14.19 14.58 -15.77
N GLY A 363 13.08 15.03 -16.36
CA GLY A 363 13.01 15.50 -17.73
C GLY A 363 12.35 14.52 -18.70
N ILE A 364 11.36 13.74 -18.26
CA ILE A 364 10.64 12.80 -19.14
C ILE A 364 9.88 13.51 -20.26
N ASP A 365 9.36 14.70 -19.98
CA ASP A 365 8.59 15.47 -20.96
C ASP A 365 9.44 15.94 -22.16
N PHE A 366 10.75 16.19 -21.97
CA PHE A 366 11.66 16.47 -23.09
C PHE A 366 11.77 15.30 -24.07
N GLN A 367 11.57 14.07 -23.59
CA GLN A 367 11.61 12.86 -24.40
C GLN A 367 10.24 12.58 -25.02
N ASN A 368 9.18 12.63 -24.21
CA ASN A 368 7.82 12.31 -24.66
C ASN A 368 7.28 13.36 -25.64
N LYS A 369 7.64 14.63 -25.48
CA LYS A 369 7.21 15.77 -26.33
C LYS A 369 5.68 15.83 -26.52
N GLY A 370 4.93 15.40 -25.53
CA GLY A 370 3.49 15.29 -25.56
C GLY A 370 2.91 14.16 -26.42
N ASN A 371 3.71 13.16 -26.81
CA ASN A 371 3.22 12.01 -27.56
C ASN A 371 2.84 10.83 -26.68
N LEU A 372 3.45 10.72 -25.49
CA LEU A 372 3.23 9.60 -24.56
C LEU A 372 2.60 10.08 -23.24
N VAL A 373 1.74 9.26 -22.65
CA VAL A 373 1.03 9.51 -21.39
C VAL A 373 1.36 8.49 -20.31
N TYR A 374 1.27 8.91 -19.06
CA TYR A 374 1.61 8.10 -17.90
C TYR A 374 0.58 7.01 -17.63
N ARG A 375 1.01 5.78 -17.34
CA ARG A 375 0.16 4.75 -16.72
C ARG A 375 0.92 4.05 -15.59
N LEU A 376 0.26 3.94 -14.44
CA LEU A 376 0.64 3.00 -13.40
C LEU A 376 0.26 1.59 -13.87
N LEU A 377 1.17 0.62 -13.69
CA LEU A 377 0.97 -0.75 -14.14
C LEU A 377 0.75 -1.69 -12.95
N ASP A 378 1.70 -1.67 -12.01
CA ASP A 378 1.69 -2.56 -10.86
C ASP A 378 2.21 -1.84 -9.62
N CYS A 379 1.65 -2.17 -8.47
CA CYS A 379 2.26 -1.89 -7.19
C CYS A 379 1.76 -2.86 -6.10
N THR A 380 2.45 -2.88 -4.97
CA THR A 380 2.00 -3.59 -3.77
C THR A 380 1.87 -2.61 -2.62
N LEU A 381 0.66 -2.47 -2.09
CA LEU A 381 0.34 -1.59 -0.98
C LEU A 381 0.28 -2.38 0.32
N THR A 382 0.95 -1.89 1.36
CA THR A 382 0.88 -2.47 2.71
C THR A 382 0.61 -1.37 3.72
N PHE A 383 -0.60 -1.38 4.29
CA PHE A 383 -0.94 -0.54 5.43
C PHE A 383 -0.41 -1.19 6.70
N VAL A 384 0.24 -0.41 7.56
CA VAL A 384 0.83 -0.89 8.83
C VAL A 384 0.26 -0.19 10.04
N ASP A 385 -0.70 0.70 9.81
CA ASP A 385 -1.36 1.49 10.83
C ASP A 385 -2.76 1.93 10.38
N ASP A 386 -3.50 2.51 11.32
CA ASP A 386 -4.76 3.20 11.09
C ASP A 386 -4.65 4.25 9.99
N LEU A 387 -5.68 4.36 9.17
CA LEU A 387 -5.76 5.43 8.18
C LEU A 387 -5.72 6.82 8.87
N PRO A 388 -5.08 7.82 8.24
CA PRO A 388 -4.94 9.17 8.77
C PRO A 388 -6.25 9.95 8.95
N PHE A 389 -6.21 10.94 9.83
CA PHE A 389 -7.34 11.81 10.15
C PHE A 389 -7.13 13.24 9.67
N GLU A 390 -8.24 13.97 9.55
CA GLU A 390 -8.25 15.42 9.41
C GLU A 390 -7.36 16.11 10.45
N GLY A 391 -6.60 17.12 10.02
CA GLY A 391 -5.62 17.80 10.86
C GLY A 391 -4.28 17.08 10.98
N GLN A 392 -4.10 15.91 10.34
CA GLN A 392 -2.81 15.24 10.25
C GLN A 392 -2.13 15.56 8.92
N THR A 393 -0.79 15.70 8.96
CA THR A 393 0.03 15.84 7.75
C THR A 393 0.61 14.49 7.39
N LEU A 394 0.36 14.05 6.16
CA LEU A 394 1.04 12.91 5.56
C LEU A 394 2.38 13.34 5.01
N ARG A 395 3.43 12.56 5.27
CA ARG A 395 4.75 12.73 4.65
C ARG A 395 5.07 11.51 3.80
N TYR A 396 5.32 11.70 2.51
CA TYR A 396 5.75 10.65 1.60
C TYR A 396 7.24 10.78 1.30
N ASP A 397 7.99 9.71 1.53
CA ASP A 397 9.36 9.55 1.04
C ASP A 397 9.30 8.74 -0.25
N ILE A 398 9.27 9.42 -1.40
CA ILE A 398 9.13 8.81 -2.73
C ILE A 398 10.51 8.55 -3.31
N SER A 399 10.72 7.37 -3.87
CA SER A 399 11.96 6.97 -4.52
C SER A 399 11.68 6.36 -5.89
N ILE A 400 12.23 6.95 -6.95
CA ILE A 400 12.38 6.25 -8.24
C ILE A 400 13.68 5.45 -8.15
N ASN A 401 13.55 4.13 -8.16
CA ASN A 401 14.60 3.17 -7.86
C ASN A 401 15.41 2.80 -9.10
N SER A 402 14.75 2.68 -10.26
CA SER A 402 15.42 2.29 -11.52
C SER A 402 14.59 2.62 -12.75
N PHE A 403 15.23 2.53 -13.92
CA PHE A 403 14.64 2.80 -15.22
C PHE A 403 14.92 1.65 -16.17
N VAL A 404 13.96 1.32 -17.02
CA VAL A 404 14.11 0.36 -18.11
C VAL A 404 13.53 0.97 -19.38
N ARG A 405 14.27 0.89 -20.49
CA ARG A 405 13.78 1.32 -21.81
C ARG A 405 13.44 0.12 -22.66
N ASN A 406 12.30 0.18 -23.34
CA ASN A 406 11.89 -0.78 -24.34
C ASN A 406 11.41 -0.03 -25.59
N GLY A 407 12.28 0.09 -26.60
CA GLY A 407 12.04 0.98 -27.73
C GLY A 407 11.93 2.44 -27.27
N ASP A 408 10.83 3.09 -27.64
CA ASP A 408 10.55 4.48 -27.25
C ASP A 408 9.94 4.60 -25.84
N ASN A 409 9.47 3.49 -25.25
CA ASN A 409 8.82 3.52 -23.95
C ASN A 409 9.85 3.48 -22.82
N LEU A 410 9.71 4.40 -21.87
CA LEU A 410 10.39 4.37 -20.59
C LEU A 410 9.47 3.77 -19.53
N LEU A 411 9.94 2.71 -18.88
CA LEU A 411 9.40 2.24 -17.62
C LEU A 411 10.29 2.72 -16.49
N PHE A 412 9.69 3.08 -15.36
CA PHE A 412 10.42 3.36 -14.14
C PHE A 412 9.79 2.61 -12.97
N PHE A 413 10.67 2.18 -12.06
CA PHE A 413 10.30 1.43 -10.87
C PHE A 413 10.48 2.31 -9.67
N PHE A 414 9.49 2.34 -8.79
CA PHE A 414 9.45 3.28 -7.67
C PHE A 414 8.80 2.65 -6.44
N SER A 415 9.00 3.31 -5.31
CA SER A 415 8.46 2.93 -4.00
C SER A 415 8.25 4.19 -3.17
N TYR A 416 7.36 4.11 -2.19
CA TYR A 416 7.26 5.16 -1.18
C TYR A 416 6.96 4.62 0.20
N LEU A 417 7.31 5.42 1.20
CA LEU A 417 6.90 5.26 2.59
C LEU A 417 6.09 6.48 3.00
N CYS A 418 4.90 6.26 3.57
CA CYS A 418 4.00 7.30 4.05
C CYS A 418 3.98 7.30 5.59
N TYR A 419 4.20 8.47 6.17
CA TYR A 419 4.25 8.68 7.60
C TYR A 419 3.22 9.73 8.04
N VAL A 420 2.78 9.62 9.28
CA VAL A 420 2.20 10.73 10.05
C VAL A 420 3.11 10.92 11.26
N GLU A 421 3.68 12.11 11.40
CA GLU A 421 4.84 12.35 12.29
C GLU A 421 5.97 11.34 11.98
N ASP A 422 6.37 10.54 12.97
CA ASP A 422 7.38 9.48 12.82
C ASP A 422 6.76 8.09 12.65
N ARG A 423 5.43 7.98 12.65
CA ARG A 423 4.72 6.70 12.55
C ARG A 423 4.48 6.34 11.09
N LEU A 424 5.05 5.23 10.66
CA LEU A 424 4.81 4.68 9.32
C LEU A 424 3.36 4.18 9.24
N VAL A 425 2.63 4.59 8.20
CA VAL A 425 1.20 4.26 8.00
C VAL A 425 0.99 3.37 6.79
N LEU A 426 1.66 3.68 5.68
CA LEU A 426 1.52 2.98 4.40
C LEU A 426 2.88 2.83 3.72
N LYS A 427 3.07 1.69 3.07
CA LYS A 427 4.22 1.41 2.20
C LYS A 427 3.71 1.02 0.83
N MET A 428 4.40 1.50 -0.21
CA MET A 428 4.22 1.00 -1.56
C MET A 428 5.54 0.42 -2.08
N ASP A 429 5.50 -0.87 -2.41
CA ASP A 429 6.62 -1.63 -2.96
C ASP A 429 6.33 -2.04 -4.41
N GLY A 430 7.39 -2.21 -5.20
CA GLY A 430 7.28 -2.73 -6.56
C GLY A 430 6.44 -1.87 -7.49
N GLY A 431 6.35 -0.57 -7.23
CA GLY A 431 5.69 0.38 -8.13
C GLY A 431 6.35 0.34 -9.49
N CYS A 432 5.55 0.20 -10.53
CA CYS A 432 5.97 0.18 -11.92
C CYS A 432 5.04 1.09 -12.72
N ALA A 433 5.61 2.10 -13.36
CA ALA A 433 4.87 3.00 -14.24
C ALA A 433 5.62 3.21 -15.55
N GLY A 434 4.88 3.60 -16.58
CA GLY A 434 5.40 3.77 -17.92
C GLY A 434 4.72 4.88 -18.70
N PHE A 435 5.28 5.16 -19.87
CA PHE A 435 4.75 6.14 -20.81
C PHE A 435 4.37 5.44 -22.12
N PHE A 436 3.14 5.69 -22.57
CA PHE A 436 2.52 4.96 -23.68
C PHE A 436 1.88 5.92 -24.68
N SER A 437 1.92 5.57 -25.97
CA SER A 437 1.18 6.31 -27.00
C SER A 437 -0.31 5.96 -26.96
N ASP A 438 -1.15 6.79 -27.59
CA ASP A 438 -2.60 6.53 -27.64
C ASP A 438 -2.89 5.18 -28.33
N GLU A 439 -2.15 4.83 -29.38
CA GLU A 439 -2.29 3.55 -30.08
C GLU A 439 -1.93 2.35 -29.19
N GLN A 440 -0.90 2.48 -28.36
CA GLN A 440 -0.51 1.42 -27.42
C GLN A 440 -1.57 1.21 -26.32
N LEU A 441 -2.28 2.27 -25.93
CA LEU A 441 -3.37 2.18 -24.96
C LEU A 441 -4.62 1.51 -25.55
N GLU A 442 -4.92 1.75 -26.83
CA GLU A 442 -6.02 1.07 -27.54
C GLU A 442 -5.81 -0.45 -27.64
N GLU A 443 -4.55 -0.90 -27.69
CA GLU A 443 -4.18 -2.34 -27.70
C GLU A 443 -4.22 -2.99 -26.30
N GLY A 444 -4.38 -2.20 -25.24
CA GLY A 444 -4.35 -2.67 -23.86
C GLY A 444 -5.43 -3.71 -23.56
N HIS A 445 -5.03 -4.86 -23.01
CA HIS A 445 -5.95 -5.94 -22.61
C HIS A 445 -6.49 -5.81 -21.18
N GLY A 446 -6.08 -4.76 -20.44
CA GLY A 446 -6.37 -4.60 -19.02
C GLY A 446 -5.80 -5.73 -18.16
N VAL A 447 -6.50 -6.06 -17.07
CA VAL A 447 -6.06 -7.10 -16.13
C VAL A 447 -6.18 -8.49 -16.76
N VAL A 448 -5.04 -9.10 -17.09
CA VAL A 448 -4.96 -10.47 -17.60
C VAL A 448 -4.83 -11.47 -16.45
N TYR A 449 -5.70 -12.47 -16.42
CA TYR A 449 -5.65 -13.58 -15.47
C TYR A 449 -4.94 -14.78 -16.08
N THR A 450 -4.05 -15.39 -15.32
CA THR A 450 -3.41 -16.66 -15.67
C THR A 450 -4.39 -17.84 -15.49
N GLU A 451 -4.23 -18.91 -16.27
CA GLU A 451 -5.02 -20.13 -16.10
C GLU A 451 -4.92 -20.69 -14.67
N SER A 452 -3.74 -20.58 -14.05
CA SER A 452 -3.52 -20.99 -12.66
C SER A 452 -4.36 -20.17 -11.67
N GLU A 453 -4.52 -18.86 -11.87
CA GLU A 453 -5.36 -18.01 -11.00
C GLU A 453 -6.84 -18.38 -11.15
N LEU A 454 -7.28 -18.61 -12.38
CA LEU A 454 -8.65 -19.03 -12.67
C LEU A 454 -8.94 -20.41 -12.06
N GLU A 455 -7.98 -21.34 -12.17
CA GLU A 455 -8.09 -22.67 -11.57
C GLU A 455 -8.17 -22.59 -10.04
N ALA A 456 -7.29 -21.81 -9.42
CA ALA A 456 -7.29 -21.61 -7.98
C ALA A 456 -8.64 -21.07 -7.47
N LYS A 457 -9.28 -20.16 -8.21
CA LYS A 457 -10.64 -19.68 -7.90
C LYS A 457 -11.70 -20.77 -8.05
N ARG A 458 -11.57 -21.64 -9.07
CA ARG A 458 -12.52 -22.73 -9.35
C ARG A 458 -12.48 -23.82 -8.26
N ILE A 459 -11.29 -24.17 -7.79
CA ILE A 459 -11.09 -25.24 -6.79
C ILE A 459 -11.10 -24.74 -5.34
N ALA A 460 -11.31 -23.44 -5.13
CA ALA A 460 -11.30 -22.84 -3.79
C ALA A 460 -12.33 -23.51 -2.85
N PRO A 461 -11.94 -23.86 -1.61
CA PRO A 461 -12.83 -24.52 -0.67
C PRO A 461 -13.98 -23.60 -0.30
N LYS A 462 -15.22 -24.06 -0.51
CA LYS A 462 -16.42 -23.32 -0.13
C LYS A 462 -16.53 -23.24 1.39
N LYS A 463 -16.74 -22.04 1.88
CA LYS A 463 -17.03 -21.70 3.27
C LYS A 463 -18.47 -21.24 3.38
N HIS A 464 -18.97 -21.17 4.60
CA HIS A 464 -20.31 -20.68 4.87
C HIS A 464 -20.27 -19.66 6.01
N PHE A 465 -21.01 -18.57 5.84
CA PHE A 465 -21.27 -17.59 6.87
C PHE A 465 -22.79 -17.39 6.98
N THR A 466 -23.32 -17.37 8.20
CA THR A 466 -24.72 -17.07 8.45
C THR A 466 -24.85 -15.58 8.80
N PRO A 467 -25.55 -14.77 7.99
CA PRO A 467 -25.79 -13.36 8.30
C PRO A 467 -26.44 -13.16 9.67
N LEU A 468 -26.01 -12.11 10.37
CA LEU A 468 -26.52 -11.72 11.69
C LEU A 468 -27.84 -10.96 11.58
N LEU A 469 -27.98 -10.20 10.50
CA LEU A 469 -29.22 -9.54 10.09
C LEU A 469 -29.60 -10.05 8.70
N LYS A 470 -30.87 -9.91 8.32
CA LYS A 470 -31.39 -10.40 7.05
C LYS A 470 -32.26 -9.33 6.43
N THR A 471 -32.11 -9.13 5.13
CA THR A 471 -33.04 -8.37 4.30
C THR A 471 -33.48 -9.24 3.14
N ALA A 472 -34.68 -8.99 2.61
CA ALA A 472 -35.17 -9.62 1.39
C ALA A 472 -34.59 -8.96 0.12
N LYS A 473 -34.02 -7.76 0.23
CA LYS A 473 -33.45 -7.03 -0.90
C LYS A 473 -32.16 -7.69 -1.37
N THR A 474 -32.05 -7.85 -2.69
CA THR A 474 -30.85 -8.34 -3.37
C THR A 474 -30.28 -7.32 -4.35
N SER A 475 -30.93 -6.17 -4.49
CA SER A 475 -30.49 -5.02 -5.28
C SER A 475 -30.85 -3.74 -4.55
N PHE A 476 -30.05 -2.69 -4.78
CA PHE A 476 -30.10 -1.43 -4.04
C PHE A 476 -29.85 -0.28 -5.00
N SER A 477 -30.80 0.66 -5.04
CA SER A 477 -30.73 1.87 -5.83
C SER A 477 -29.74 2.89 -5.25
N LYS A 478 -29.49 3.97 -5.99
CA LYS A 478 -28.71 5.11 -5.51
C LYS A 478 -29.29 5.72 -4.23
N GLU A 479 -30.62 5.78 -4.14
CA GLU A 479 -31.31 6.30 -2.95
C GLU A 479 -31.12 5.38 -1.74
N ASP A 480 -31.12 4.05 -1.95
CA ASP A 480 -30.82 3.10 -0.89
C ASP A 480 -29.39 3.29 -0.35
N LEU A 481 -28.41 3.54 -1.23
CA LEU A 481 -27.04 3.79 -0.81
C LEU A 481 -26.89 5.11 -0.04
N ARG A 482 -27.65 6.16 -0.39
CA ARG A 482 -27.69 7.42 0.38
C ARG A 482 -28.13 7.23 1.81
N HIS A 483 -29.07 6.31 2.07
CA HIS A 483 -29.42 5.96 3.45
C HIS A 483 -28.22 5.42 4.23
N LEU A 484 -27.33 4.64 3.60
CA LEU A 484 -26.11 4.16 4.25
C LEU A 484 -25.07 5.25 4.45
N ILE A 485 -24.98 6.24 3.57
CA ILE A 485 -24.13 7.43 3.77
C ILE A 485 -24.59 8.20 5.01
N ASN A 486 -25.91 8.38 5.17
CA ASN A 486 -26.50 9.12 6.28
C ASN A 486 -26.61 8.31 7.60
N GLY A 487 -26.23 7.04 7.60
CA GLY A 487 -26.32 6.15 8.77
C GLY A 487 -27.72 5.55 9.04
N ASP A 488 -28.68 5.75 8.14
CA ASP A 488 -30.07 5.27 8.21
C ASP A 488 -30.20 3.83 7.65
N MET A 489 -29.45 2.88 8.22
CA MET A 489 -29.34 1.52 7.67
C MET A 489 -30.69 0.79 7.55
N GLU A 490 -31.61 1.02 8.48
CA GLU A 490 -32.95 0.42 8.47
C GLU A 490 -33.77 0.82 7.25
N LYS A 491 -33.54 2.02 6.71
CA LYS A 491 -34.21 2.48 5.49
C LYS A 491 -33.63 1.82 4.25
N CYS A 492 -32.29 1.70 4.18
CA CYS A 492 -31.62 1.00 3.08
C CYS A 492 -32.07 -0.47 2.96
N PHE A 493 -32.06 -1.18 4.09
CA PHE A 493 -32.34 -2.61 4.14
C PHE A 493 -33.82 -2.97 4.36
N GLU A 494 -34.68 -1.96 4.54
CA GLU A 494 -36.12 -2.09 4.82
C GLU A 494 -36.44 -3.00 6.00
N ASP A 495 -35.63 -2.92 7.06
CA ASP A 495 -35.76 -3.75 8.26
C ASP A 495 -35.26 -3.00 9.51
N GLU A 496 -36.15 -2.85 10.50
CA GLU A 496 -35.90 -2.13 11.76
C GLU A 496 -34.76 -2.73 12.60
N SER A 497 -34.42 -4.01 12.39
CA SER A 497 -33.29 -4.66 13.09
C SER A 497 -31.93 -4.06 12.73
N TYR A 498 -31.84 -3.34 11.60
CA TYR A 498 -30.65 -2.58 11.19
C TYR A 498 -30.55 -1.20 11.85
N PHE A 499 -31.58 -0.73 12.57
CA PHE A 499 -31.58 0.60 13.18
C PHE A 499 -30.36 0.79 14.08
N ALA A 500 -29.50 1.73 13.70
CA ALA A 500 -28.22 1.97 14.39
C ALA A 500 -28.43 2.54 15.80
N ASN A 501 -29.56 3.21 16.06
CA ASN A 501 -29.86 3.88 17.33
C ASN A 501 -28.74 4.83 17.77
N GLY A 502 -28.18 5.59 16.82
CA GLY A 502 -27.05 6.51 17.04
C GLY A 502 -25.73 5.82 17.42
N ARG A 503 -25.61 4.50 17.23
CA ARG A 503 -24.36 3.79 17.49
C ARG A 503 -23.42 3.98 16.30
N ASN A 504 -22.21 4.42 16.61
CA ASN A 504 -21.03 4.35 15.75
C ASN A 504 -21.17 5.03 14.37
N PRO A 505 -20.94 6.36 14.29
CA PRO A 505 -21.06 7.11 13.04
C PRO A 505 -20.02 6.72 11.97
N SER A 506 -18.95 6.02 12.33
CA SER A 506 -17.92 5.52 11.41
C SER A 506 -18.38 4.35 10.52
N LEU A 507 -19.47 3.65 10.86
CA LEU A 507 -19.93 2.47 10.12
C LEU A 507 -20.95 2.83 9.03
N CYS A 508 -20.59 3.72 8.12
CA CYS A 508 -21.40 4.13 6.97
C CYS A 508 -20.63 3.96 5.66
N LEU A 509 -21.28 4.32 4.54
CA LEU A 509 -20.57 4.51 3.28
C LEU A 509 -19.94 5.91 3.22
N PRO A 510 -18.85 6.11 2.45
CA PRO A 510 -18.26 7.43 2.25
C PRO A 510 -19.23 8.46 1.69
N PRO A 511 -18.93 9.77 1.82
CA PRO A 511 -19.69 10.83 1.18
C PRO A 511 -19.92 10.58 -0.31
N GLU A 512 -21.10 10.96 -0.82
CA GLU A 512 -21.56 10.64 -2.18
C GLU A 512 -20.55 11.08 -3.26
N LYS A 513 -19.84 12.19 -3.05
CA LYS A 513 -18.88 12.72 -4.02
C LYS A 513 -17.66 11.79 -4.24
N ILE A 514 -17.20 11.05 -3.23
CA ILE A 514 -16.09 10.09 -3.36
C ILE A 514 -16.57 8.63 -3.50
N LEU A 515 -17.86 8.39 -3.42
CA LEU A 515 -18.42 7.04 -3.54
C LEU A 515 -18.28 6.53 -4.99
N MET A 516 -17.65 5.37 -5.16
CA MET A 516 -17.36 4.79 -6.48
C MET A 516 -18.35 3.68 -6.88
N ILE A 517 -19.57 3.77 -6.35
CA ILE A 517 -20.73 2.95 -6.70
C ILE A 517 -21.99 3.81 -6.74
N ASP A 518 -22.83 3.63 -7.76
CA ASP A 518 -24.15 4.28 -7.84
C ASP A 518 -25.28 3.34 -7.40
N ARG A 519 -25.12 2.03 -7.59
CA ARG A 519 -26.15 1.02 -7.28
C ARG A 519 -25.57 -0.37 -7.17
N ILE A 520 -26.32 -1.25 -6.51
CA ILE A 520 -26.03 -2.68 -6.40
C ILE A 520 -27.09 -3.44 -7.18
N THR A 521 -26.68 -4.19 -8.19
CA THR A 521 -27.59 -4.88 -9.10
C THR A 521 -27.91 -6.29 -8.63
N SER A 522 -26.98 -6.94 -7.90
CA SER A 522 -27.22 -8.26 -7.33
C SER A 522 -26.34 -8.55 -6.12
N VAL A 523 -26.90 -9.34 -5.19
CA VAL A 523 -26.21 -9.92 -4.06
C VAL A 523 -26.57 -11.41 -3.97
N ASP A 524 -25.55 -12.27 -4.01
CA ASP A 524 -25.66 -13.69 -3.67
C ASP A 524 -24.82 -13.99 -2.43
N LEU A 525 -25.48 -14.24 -1.30
CA LEU A 525 -24.85 -14.52 0.00
C LEU A 525 -24.03 -15.82 0.02
N ARG A 526 -24.22 -16.71 -0.95
CA ARG A 526 -23.50 -18.00 -1.07
C ARG A 526 -22.61 -18.03 -2.31
N GLY A 527 -22.51 -16.92 -3.03
CA GLY A 527 -21.75 -16.79 -4.25
C GLY A 527 -20.24 -16.70 -4.02
N GLY A 528 -19.52 -16.50 -5.13
CA GLY A 528 -18.09 -16.25 -5.12
C GLY A 528 -17.24 -17.52 -5.04
N ALA A 529 -15.93 -17.37 -5.30
CA ALA A 529 -14.97 -18.47 -5.31
C ALA A 529 -14.98 -19.26 -3.98
N TYR A 530 -15.14 -18.56 -2.85
CA TYR A 530 -15.13 -19.16 -1.51
C TYR A 530 -16.52 -19.41 -0.91
N GLY A 531 -17.62 -19.16 -1.62
CA GLY A 531 -18.98 -19.33 -1.08
C GLY A 531 -19.37 -18.34 0.04
N LEU A 532 -18.61 -17.25 0.18
CA LEU A 532 -18.77 -16.25 1.22
C LEU A 532 -19.55 -15.01 0.77
N GLY A 533 -19.97 -14.96 -0.50
CA GLY A 533 -20.66 -13.81 -1.06
C GLY A 533 -20.19 -13.47 -2.47
N TYR A 534 -21.12 -12.97 -3.28
CA TYR A 534 -20.86 -12.33 -4.56
C TYR A 534 -21.78 -11.12 -4.70
N ILE A 535 -21.23 -9.98 -5.08
CA ILE A 535 -21.95 -8.72 -5.18
C ILE A 535 -21.55 -8.04 -6.47
N VAL A 536 -22.53 -7.50 -7.17
CA VAL A 536 -22.32 -6.72 -8.38
C VAL A 536 -22.86 -5.32 -8.15
N ALA A 537 -22.02 -4.33 -8.40
CA ALA A 537 -22.39 -2.93 -8.36
C ALA A 537 -22.04 -2.27 -9.70
N GLU A 538 -22.69 -1.15 -9.97
CA GLU A 538 -22.46 -0.34 -11.16
C GLU A 538 -22.21 1.11 -10.74
N LYS A 539 -21.37 1.79 -11.52
CA LYS A 539 -21.12 3.22 -11.47
C LYS A 539 -21.36 3.75 -12.88
N ASP A 540 -22.21 4.76 -13.01
CA ASP A 540 -22.31 5.49 -14.27
C ASP A 540 -21.15 6.47 -14.36
N LEU A 541 -20.43 6.46 -15.48
CA LEU A 541 -19.33 7.37 -15.75
C LEU A 541 -19.77 8.41 -16.76
N HIS A 542 -19.58 9.68 -16.41
CA HIS A 542 -19.82 10.82 -17.28
C HIS A 542 -18.52 11.60 -17.48
N PRO A 543 -18.24 12.13 -18.69
CA PRO A 543 -17.03 12.92 -18.93
C PRO A 543 -16.83 14.08 -17.96
N ASP A 544 -17.94 14.68 -17.50
CA ASP A 544 -17.93 15.80 -16.56
C ASP A 544 -17.83 15.39 -15.08
N ASP A 545 -17.71 14.09 -14.77
CA ASP A 545 -17.48 13.64 -13.40
C ASP A 545 -16.17 14.23 -12.87
N TRP A 546 -16.19 14.80 -11.67
CA TRP A 546 -15.11 15.66 -11.14
C TRP A 546 -13.69 15.09 -11.27
N TYR A 547 -13.52 13.77 -11.21
CA TYR A 547 -12.23 13.08 -11.29
C TYR A 547 -11.62 13.05 -12.70
N PHE A 548 -12.40 13.09 -13.78
CA PHE A 548 -11.83 13.12 -15.13
C PHE A 548 -11.10 14.43 -15.44
N PRO A 549 -11.75 15.61 -15.33
CA PRO A 549 -11.09 16.86 -15.65
C PRO A 549 -10.00 17.19 -14.63
N CYS A 550 -10.08 16.73 -13.38
CA CYS A 550 -9.09 17.05 -12.35
C CYS A 550 -7.93 16.07 -12.25
N HIS A 551 -8.06 14.78 -12.60
CA HIS A 551 -6.95 13.83 -12.45
C HIS A 551 -5.83 14.12 -13.46
N PHE A 552 -6.11 14.14 -14.77
CA PHE A 552 -5.19 14.69 -15.78
C PHE A 552 -5.98 15.42 -16.87
N ARG A 553 -5.92 16.76 -16.89
CA ARG A 553 -6.69 17.61 -17.82
C ARG A 553 -6.51 17.25 -19.30
N ASP A 554 -5.29 16.89 -19.70
CA ASP A 554 -4.93 16.65 -21.10
C ASP A 554 -4.86 15.13 -21.43
N ASP A 555 -5.30 14.27 -20.50
CA ASP A 555 -5.36 12.80 -20.57
C ASP A 555 -6.38 12.25 -19.56
N GLU A 556 -7.66 12.60 -19.78
CA GLU A 556 -8.73 12.27 -18.83
C GLU A 556 -8.84 10.76 -18.58
N VAL A 557 -8.49 10.33 -17.37
CA VAL A 557 -8.50 8.93 -16.95
C VAL A 557 -8.94 8.83 -15.50
N LEU A 558 -9.70 7.80 -15.17
CA LEU A 558 -10.11 7.54 -13.79
C LEU A 558 -8.92 6.97 -12.98
N ALA A 559 -8.59 7.61 -11.86
CA ALA A 559 -7.54 7.15 -10.96
C ALA A 559 -7.77 5.71 -10.48
N GLY A 560 -6.73 4.88 -10.53
CA GLY A 560 -6.81 3.48 -10.08
C GLY A 560 -7.14 3.35 -8.59
N SER A 561 -6.71 4.32 -7.77
CA SER A 561 -7.05 4.44 -6.36
C SER A 561 -8.57 4.54 -6.13
N LEU A 562 -9.28 5.33 -6.94
CA LEU A 562 -10.74 5.45 -6.89
C LEU A 562 -11.44 4.16 -7.33
N GLN A 563 -10.99 3.53 -8.41
CA GLN A 563 -11.55 2.23 -8.82
C GLN A 563 -11.46 1.19 -7.71
N ALA A 564 -10.32 1.15 -7.02
CA ALA A 564 -10.12 0.25 -5.91
C ALA A 564 -10.94 0.65 -4.66
N GLU A 565 -11.15 1.95 -4.40
CA GLU A 565 -12.11 2.43 -3.39
C GLU A 565 -13.51 1.89 -3.65
N GLY A 566 -13.92 1.78 -4.92
CA GLY A 566 -15.18 1.11 -5.30
C GLY A 566 -15.27 -0.30 -4.72
N GLY A 567 -14.23 -1.12 -4.89
CA GLY A 567 -14.16 -2.45 -4.26
C GLY A 567 -14.27 -2.39 -2.73
N GLY A 568 -13.65 -1.39 -2.10
CA GLY A 568 -13.80 -1.11 -0.67
C GLY A 568 -15.22 -0.72 -0.27
N ASN A 569 -15.91 0.10 -1.07
CA ASN A 569 -17.30 0.50 -0.85
C ASN A 569 -18.24 -0.70 -0.90
N LEU A 570 -18.07 -1.61 -1.88
CA LEU A 570 -18.84 -2.86 -1.93
C LEU A 570 -18.63 -3.72 -0.68
N LEU A 571 -17.38 -3.83 -0.22
CA LEU A 571 -17.08 -4.62 0.98
C LEU A 571 -17.75 -4.01 2.23
N ARG A 572 -17.68 -2.69 2.41
CA ARG A 572 -18.36 -1.98 3.52
C ARG A 572 -19.86 -2.20 3.47
N PHE A 573 -20.48 -2.01 2.29
CA PHE A 573 -21.90 -2.31 2.08
C PHE A 573 -22.24 -3.74 2.52
N PHE A 574 -21.44 -4.72 2.08
CA PHE A 574 -21.73 -6.12 2.38
C PHE A 574 -21.63 -6.44 3.86
N MET A 575 -20.62 -5.90 4.53
CA MET A 575 -20.43 -6.07 5.97
C MET A 575 -21.64 -5.54 6.76
N LEU A 576 -22.18 -4.38 6.34
CA LEU A 576 -23.40 -3.81 6.92
C LEU A 576 -24.62 -4.68 6.64
N MET A 577 -24.79 -5.15 5.40
CA MET A 577 -25.90 -6.02 5.00
C MET A 577 -25.88 -7.34 5.78
N LEU A 578 -24.71 -7.92 6.00
CA LEU A 578 -24.51 -9.14 6.81
C LEU A 578 -24.78 -8.93 8.30
N GLY A 579 -24.90 -7.69 8.76
CA GLY A 579 -25.15 -7.36 10.17
C GLY A 579 -23.91 -7.37 11.05
N LEU A 580 -22.70 -7.33 10.50
CA LEU A 580 -21.45 -7.40 11.27
C LEU A 580 -21.28 -6.26 12.27
N GLN A 581 -21.89 -5.10 11.99
CA GLN A 581 -21.98 -3.96 12.91
C GLN A 581 -22.59 -4.33 14.27
N ARG A 582 -23.38 -5.42 14.37
CA ARG A 582 -23.96 -5.90 15.64
C ARG A 582 -22.92 -6.47 16.61
N LEU A 583 -21.72 -6.81 16.13
CA LEU A 583 -20.64 -7.37 16.93
C LEU A 583 -19.76 -6.30 17.58
N THR A 584 -19.96 -5.03 17.23
CA THR A 584 -19.17 -3.91 17.74
C THR A 584 -20.07 -2.76 18.20
N LYS A 585 -19.50 -1.82 18.94
CA LYS A 585 -20.16 -0.59 19.40
C LYS A 585 -19.39 0.67 19.04
N ASP A 586 -18.10 0.53 18.80
CA ASP A 586 -17.14 1.58 18.49
C ASP A 586 -16.06 0.96 17.61
N ALA A 587 -16.10 1.30 16.33
CA ALA A 587 -15.33 0.63 15.28
C ALA A 587 -15.39 1.44 13.99
N ARG A 588 -14.35 1.29 13.20
CA ARG A 588 -14.25 1.89 11.89
C ARG A 588 -13.69 0.90 10.90
N TYR A 589 -13.85 1.18 9.62
CA TYR A 589 -13.22 0.40 8.58
C TYR A 589 -11.74 0.74 8.53
N GLN A 590 -10.89 -0.29 8.64
CA GLN A 590 -9.44 -0.18 8.49
C GLN A 590 -8.94 -1.25 7.52
N PRO A 591 -7.84 -0.98 6.80
CA PRO A 591 -7.11 -2.02 6.13
C PRO A 591 -6.58 -3.05 7.14
N ILE A 592 -6.41 -4.29 6.70
CA ILE A 592 -5.74 -5.29 7.53
C ILE A 592 -4.25 -4.96 7.55
N PHE A 593 -3.71 -4.73 8.74
CA PHE A 593 -2.30 -4.38 8.90
C PHE A 593 -1.38 -5.50 8.42
N ASP A 594 -0.26 -5.08 7.84
CA ASP A 594 0.80 -5.95 7.34
C ASP A 594 0.35 -6.98 6.29
N LEU A 595 -0.82 -6.79 5.67
CA LEU A 595 -1.31 -7.64 4.59
C LEU A 595 -1.05 -6.99 3.22
N PRO A 596 -0.06 -7.48 2.45
CA PRO A 596 0.27 -6.88 1.16
C PRO A 596 -0.88 -7.04 0.16
N GLN A 597 -1.31 -5.93 -0.43
CA GLN A 597 -2.33 -5.86 -1.47
C GLN A 597 -1.66 -5.60 -2.82
N LYS A 598 -1.68 -6.58 -3.72
CA LYS A 598 -1.23 -6.38 -5.10
C LYS A 598 -2.29 -5.63 -5.89
N VAL A 599 -1.91 -4.50 -6.45
CA VAL A 599 -2.72 -3.71 -7.38
C VAL A 599 -2.17 -3.92 -8.79
N ARG A 600 -3.06 -4.29 -9.72
CA ARG A 600 -2.78 -4.44 -11.15
C ARG A 600 -3.75 -3.54 -11.90
N CYS A 601 -3.24 -2.73 -12.81
CA CYS A 601 -4.01 -1.78 -13.60
C CYS A 601 -4.23 -2.28 -15.03
#